data_AF-A0AAD3SD08-F1
#
_entry.id   AF-A0AAD3SD08-F1
#
_cell.length_a   1.000
_cell.length_b   1.000
_cell.length_c   1.000
_cell.angle_alpha   90.00
_cell.angle_beta   90.00
_cell.angle_gamma   90.00
#
_symmetry.space_group_name_H-M   'P 1'
#
loop_
_entity.id
_entity.type
_entity.pdbx_description
1 polymer ?
#
loop_
_entity_poly.entity_id
_entity_poly.type
_entity_poly.pdbx_seq_one_letter_code
_entity_poly.pdbx_strand_id
1 'polypeptide(L)'
;MGSGESENERIRELKDFDSTKLGVKGLVDEGIQSVPNIFIRPPEELSQELNCKRHPSSGFQIPVIDLESGRREEIVSQILGTSSEWGFFQVVNHGIPAGLLDGVMEGTRLFHEGDGETKKELYSRDTRKQVNFCSNYDLYKSRAANWRDTLTVNNLFDGHLDPNDIPSICRDVALEYTRHMKKLGDMLLELLSLALGLNPNYLKLKTECTRGWSLVCHYYPACPGPELTLGASSHSDPSFFTLLLQDQIGGLQVLYQNQWVNVQPVPGALVVNIGDILQMISNGKLRSVDHRVLANCIGPRISVALFFTGLISSAKFQNNWVLVGIKFEEPKTVLEFCSGPGDGRLADHCSTEETRRTKTNPVAEQVFAMLQREKNCKLQRKKSIITVIFKALILMAHDKSFSHDSKPYDEEEEQELQFQMTENKEKGEDTNAMDRSIALTLEKNHRGISFALHLETPPTICLCQSFRTHTAKAEP
;
A
#
# COMPACT_ATOMS: atom_id res chain seq x y z
N MET A 1 7.14 37.84 -3.75
CA MET A 1 6.68 37.78 -2.35
C MET A 1 5.62 36.69 -2.09
N GLY A 2 5.21 35.85 -3.05
CA GLY A 2 3.96 35.08 -2.93
C GLY A 2 3.98 33.62 -2.43
N SER A 3 5.11 32.94 -2.27
CA SER A 3 5.11 31.50 -1.89
C SER A 3 5.29 31.25 -0.39
N GLY A 4 6.15 32.00 0.28
CA GLY A 4 6.44 31.80 1.71
C GLY A 4 5.34 32.27 2.66
N GLU A 5 4.58 33.30 2.29
CA GLU A 5 3.43 33.78 3.08
C GLU A 5 2.27 32.78 3.03
N SER A 6 1.97 32.23 1.84
CA SER A 6 0.93 31.21 1.65
C SER A 6 1.26 29.89 2.36
N GLU A 7 2.53 29.47 2.38
CA GLU A 7 2.95 28.27 3.11
C GLU A 7 2.86 28.46 4.63
N ASN A 8 3.22 29.64 5.14
CA ASN A 8 3.09 29.98 6.56
C ASN A 8 1.61 30.07 7.01
N GLU A 9 0.73 30.60 6.16
CA GLU A 9 -0.71 30.65 6.41
C GLU A 9 -1.31 29.24 6.45
N ARG A 10 -0.99 28.37 5.48
CA ARG A 10 -1.42 26.96 5.50
C ARG A 10 -0.97 26.24 6.77
N ILE A 11 0.29 26.41 7.19
CA ILE A 11 0.81 25.78 8.41
C ILE A 11 0.04 26.26 9.64
N ARG A 12 -0.34 27.54 9.69
CA ARG A 12 -1.15 28.09 10.78
C ARG A 12 -2.55 27.46 10.79
N GLU A 13 -3.25 27.45 9.66
CA GLU A 13 -4.57 26.82 9.55
C GLU A 13 -4.55 25.34 9.95
N LEU A 14 -3.52 24.59 9.54
CA LEU A 14 -3.35 23.18 9.94
C LEU A 14 -3.22 23.03 11.46
N LYS A 15 -2.42 23.88 12.11
CA LYS A 15 -2.22 23.84 13.56
C LYS A 15 -3.49 24.24 14.31
N ASP A 16 -4.19 25.27 13.83
CA ASP A 16 -5.43 25.75 14.45
C ASP A 16 -6.49 24.65 14.38
N PHE A 17 -6.72 24.07 13.19
CA PHE A 17 -7.60 22.90 13.01
C PHE A 17 -7.22 21.74 13.93
N ASP A 18 -5.94 21.36 13.94
CA ASP A 18 -5.46 20.20 14.69
C ASP A 18 -5.53 20.38 16.20
N SER A 19 -5.37 21.63 16.68
CA SER A 19 -5.44 21.97 18.10
C SER A 19 -6.83 21.77 18.70
N THR A 20 -7.90 21.87 17.88
CA THR A 20 -9.27 21.63 18.32
C THR A 20 -9.48 20.19 18.75
N LYS A 21 -8.81 19.24 18.07
CA LYS A 21 -8.97 17.79 18.21
C LYS A 21 -10.42 17.30 18.01
N LEU A 22 -11.28 18.12 17.41
CA LEU A 22 -12.69 17.81 17.16
C LEU A 22 -12.95 17.28 15.75
N GLY A 23 -11.96 17.45 14.86
CA GLY A 23 -12.01 17.01 13.48
C GLY A 23 -12.93 17.84 12.58
N VAL A 24 -13.21 17.33 11.39
CA VAL A 24 -14.05 17.98 10.37
C VAL A 24 -15.48 18.14 10.87
N LYS A 25 -16.00 17.18 11.64
CA LYS A 25 -17.29 17.28 12.33
C LYS A 25 -17.35 18.52 13.23
N GLY A 26 -16.28 18.82 13.97
CA GLY A 26 -16.19 20.03 14.80
C GLY A 26 -16.35 21.31 14.00
N LEU A 27 -15.73 21.39 12.81
CA LEU A 27 -15.90 22.54 11.91
C LEU A 27 -17.36 22.68 11.46
N VAL A 28 -18.01 21.58 11.11
CA VAL A 28 -19.43 21.60 10.71
C VAL A 28 -20.33 22.03 11.86
N ASP A 29 -20.06 21.58 13.08
CA ASP A 29 -20.81 21.98 14.27
C ASP A 29 -20.65 23.48 14.60
N GLU A 30 -19.52 24.08 14.22
CA GLU A 30 -19.27 25.53 14.31
C GLU A 30 -19.98 26.34 13.20
N GLY A 31 -20.67 25.68 12.25
CA GLY A 31 -21.51 26.34 11.26
C GLY A 31 -20.73 26.98 10.10
N ILE A 32 -19.58 26.42 9.73
CA ILE A 32 -18.79 26.89 8.58
C ILE A 32 -19.63 27.01 7.29
N GLN A 33 -19.35 28.03 6.50
CA GLN A 33 -20.07 28.32 5.24
C GLN A 33 -19.27 27.98 3.99
N SER A 34 -17.96 27.74 4.15
CA SER A 34 -17.05 27.42 3.05
C SER A 34 -16.01 26.40 3.51
N VAL A 35 -15.43 25.68 2.55
CA VAL A 35 -14.36 24.72 2.79
C VAL A 35 -13.07 25.47 3.12
N PRO A 36 -12.43 25.25 4.29
CA PRO A 36 -11.15 25.89 4.62
C PRO A 36 -10.05 25.51 3.62
N ASN A 37 -9.08 26.41 3.42
CA ASN A 37 -8.02 26.23 2.41
C ASN A 37 -7.25 24.94 2.61
N ILE A 38 -7.12 24.46 3.86
CA ILE A 38 -6.39 23.21 4.12
C ILE A 38 -6.97 21.97 3.44
N PHE A 39 -8.26 21.98 3.11
CA PHE A 39 -9.00 20.88 2.46
C PHE A 39 -9.18 21.08 0.95
N ILE A 40 -8.90 22.26 0.42
CA ILE A 40 -9.09 22.57 -1.00
C ILE A 40 -8.00 21.87 -1.82
N ARG A 41 -8.41 21.09 -2.81
CA ARG A 41 -7.50 20.38 -3.71
C ARG A 41 -6.71 21.36 -4.60
N PRO A 42 -5.47 21.01 -4.97
CA PRO A 42 -4.69 21.80 -5.91
C PRO A 42 -5.43 22.03 -7.25
N PRO A 43 -5.32 23.23 -7.85
CA PRO A 43 -6.00 23.56 -9.11
C PRO A 43 -5.67 22.62 -10.27
N GLU A 44 -4.46 22.06 -10.29
CA GLU A 44 -4.04 21.11 -11.32
C GLU A 44 -4.86 19.80 -11.26
N GLU A 45 -5.18 19.32 -10.05
CA GLU A 45 -5.98 18.10 -9.84
C GLU A 45 -7.44 18.33 -10.25
N LEU A 46 -7.99 19.50 -9.91
CA LEU A 46 -9.34 19.92 -10.34
C LEU A 46 -9.44 20.02 -11.87
N SER A 47 -8.39 20.57 -12.51
CA SER A 47 -8.32 20.73 -13.97
C SER A 47 -8.20 19.39 -14.69
N GLN A 48 -7.40 18.45 -14.16
CA GLN A 48 -7.28 17.09 -14.71
C GLN A 48 -8.63 16.35 -14.66
N GLU A 49 -9.37 16.51 -13.56
CA GLU A 49 -10.68 15.87 -13.42
C GLU A 49 -11.70 16.35 -14.46
N LEU A 50 -11.70 17.65 -14.79
CA LEU A 50 -12.53 18.21 -15.86
C LEU A 50 -12.21 17.61 -17.24
N ASN A 51 -10.95 17.22 -17.48
CA ASN A 51 -10.56 16.56 -18.73
C ASN A 51 -11.02 15.11 -18.79
N CYS A 52 -10.99 14.38 -17.65
CA CYS A 52 -11.51 13.02 -17.56
C CYS A 52 -13.04 12.93 -17.74
N LYS A 53 -13.80 13.95 -17.29
CA LYS A 53 -15.27 14.03 -17.45
C LYS A 53 -15.75 14.20 -18.91
N ARG A 54 -14.86 14.43 -19.88
CA ARG A 54 -15.21 14.57 -21.30
C ARG A 54 -15.51 13.24 -22.00
N HIS A 55 -15.25 12.11 -21.34
CA HIS A 55 -15.65 10.80 -21.85
C HIS A 55 -17.07 10.48 -21.33
N PRO A 56 -18.01 10.08 -22.21
CA PRO A 56 -19.38 9.78 -21.80
C PRO A 56 -19.39 8.68 -20.74
N SER A 57 -20.33 8.78 -19.81
CA SER A 57 -20.58 7.80 -18.75
C SER A 57 -20.62 6.40 -19.35
N SER A 58 -19.52 5.67 -19.17
CA SER A 58 -19.43 4.27 -19.50
C SER A 58 -20.45 3.51 -18.64
N GLY A 59 -21.17 2.56 -19.23
CA GLY A 59 -22.12 1.70 -18.52
C GLY A 59 -21.45 0.70 -17.56
N PHE A 60 -20.26 1.03 -17.07
CA PHE A 60 -19.47 0.23 -16.15
C PHE A 60 -20.14 0.18 -14.79
N GLN A 61 -20.26 -1.03 -14.25
CA GLN A 61 -20.77 -1.29 -12.91
C GLN A 61 -19.81 -2.24 -12.21
N ILE A 62 -19.55 -1.97 -10.94
CA ILE A 62 -18.72 -2.87 -10.12
C ILE A 62 -19.45 -4.21 -10.00
N PRO A 63 -18.78 -5.33 -10.32
CA PRO A 63 -19.38 -6.66 -10.24
C PRO A 63 -19.91 -6.98 -8.84
N VAL A 64 -21.03 -7.71 -8.78
CA VAL A 64 -21.62 -8.23 -7.53
C VAL A 64 -21.53 -9.76 -7.57
N ILE A 65 -20.98 -10.35 -6.52
CA ILE A 65 -20.84 -11.80 -6.36
C ILE A 65 -21.75 -12.24 -5.22
N ASP A 66 -22.67 -13.15 -5.52
CA ASP A 66 -23.48 -13.83 -4.52
C ASP A 66 -22.75 -15.08 -4.03
N LEU A 67 -22.33 -15.06 -2.76
CA LEU A 67 -21.53 -16.12 -2.13
C LEU A 67 -22.32 -17.39 -1.81
N GLU A 68 -23.64 -17.35 -1.92
CA GLU A 68 -24.53 -18.51 -1.80
C GLU A 68 -25.03 -19.00 -3.17
N SER A 69 -24.77 -18.26 -4.25
CA SER A 69 -25.18 -18.64 -5.58
C SER A 69 -24.23 -19.67 -6.21
N GLY A 70 -24.77 -20.85 -6.51
CA GLY A 70 -24.12 -21.83 -7.37
C GLY A 70 -23.03 -22.66 -6.69
N ARG A 71 -22.18 -23.27 -7.53
CA ARG A 71 -21.11 -24.17 -7.05
C ARG A 71 -19.88 -23.37 -6.65
N ARG A 72 -19.10 -23.91 -5.71
CA ARG A 72 -17.88 -23.25 -5.21
C ARG A 72 -16.91 -22.89 -6.34
N GLU A 73 -16.80 -23.72 -7.38
CA GLU A 73 -15.93 -23.50 -8.53
C GLU A 73 -16.37 -22.27 -9.36
N GLU A 74 -17.66 -22.01 -9.46
CA GLU A 74 -18.21 -20.86 -10.17
C GLU A 74 -17.91 -19.57 -9.39
N ILE A 75 -18.05 -19.60 -8.06
CA ILE A 75 -17.67 -18.47 -7.20
C ILE A 75 -16.17 -18.19 -7.29
N VAL A 76 -15.32 -19.24 -7.27
CA VAL A 76 -13.87 -19.11 -7.42
C VAL A 76 -13.52 -18.47 -8.78
N SER A 77 -14.19 -18.88 -9.86
CA SER A 77 -13.99 -18.31 -11.19
C SER A 77 -14.41 -16.84 -11.27
N GLN A 78 -15.55 -16.47 -10.65
CA GLN A 78 -15.99 -15.09 -10.55
C GLN A 78 -15.00 -14.23 -9.77
N ILE A 79 -14.55 -14.69 -8.60
CA ILE A 79 -13.56 -13.99 -7.78
C ILE A 79 -12.25 -13.79 -8.56
N LEU A 80 -11.77 -14.80 -9.29
CA LEU A 80 -10.58 -14.66 -10.12
C LEU A 80 -10.78 -13.58 -11.19
N GLY A 81 -11.89 -13.65 -11.93
CA GLY A 81 -12.20 -12.70 -13.00
C GLY A 81 -12.29 -11.26 -12.50
N THR A 82 -13.10 -11.02 -11.47
CA THR A 82 -13.31 -9.67 -10.91
C THR A 82 -12.05 -9.12 -10.25
N SER A 83 -11.30 -9.93 -9.50
CA SER A 83 -10.06 -9.50 -8.86
C SER A 83 -8.95 -9.19 -9.86
N SER A 84 -8.90 -9.91 -11.00
CA SER A 84 -7.88 -9.70 -12.04
C SER A 84 -8.22 -8.56 -12.99
N GLU A 85 -9.50 -8.32 -13.25
CA GLU A 85 -9.96 -7.29 -14.19
C GLU A 85 -10.20 -5.95 -13.49
N TRP A 86 -10.97 -5.97 -12.39
CA TRP A 86 -11.42 -4.78 -11.67
C TRP A 86 -10.58 -4.49 -10.45
N GLY A 87 -10.11 -5.52 -9.74
CA GLY A 87 -9.52 -5.35 -8.41
C GLY A 87 -10.53 -4.98 -7.32
N PHE A 88 -11.80 -4.83 -7.69
CA PHE A 88 -12.94 -4.45 -6.85
C PHE A 88 -14.17 -5.29 -7.23
N PHE A 89 -14.94 -5.69 -6.23
CA PHE A 89 -16.26 -6.30 -6.39
C PHE A 89 -17.10 -6.10 -5.12
N GLN A 90 -18.40 -6.32 -5.21
CA GLN A 90 -19.29 -6.39 -4.05
C GLN A 90 -19.63 -7.84 -3.77
N VAL A 91 -19.83 -8.20 -2.50
CA VAL A 91 -20.35 -9.51 -2.11
C VAL A 91 -21.69 -9.36 -1.39
N VAL A 92 -22.62 -10.25 -1.70
CA VAL A 92 -23.91 -10.43 -1.01
C VAL A 92 -24.03 -11.85 -0.47
N ASN A 93 -25.01 -12.09 0.40
CA ASN A 93 -25.21 -13.38 1.07
C ASN A 93 -23.93 -13.90 1.75
N HIS A 94 -23.16 -12.99 2.34
CA HIS A 94 -21.89 -13.29 3.03
C HIS A 94 -22.08 -13.82 4.47
N GLY A 95 -23.32 -14.04 4.91
CA GLY A 95 -23.64 -14.64 6.22
C GLY A 95 -23.44 -13.73 7.45
N ILE A 96 -23.24 -12.41 7.26
CA ILE A 96 -23.19 -11.46 8.39
C ILE A 96 -24.61 -10.92 8.62
N PRO A 97 -25.14 -10.98 9.86
CA PRO A 97 -26.51 -10.51 10.13
C PRO A 97 -26.71 -9.04 9.77
N ALA A 98 -27.81 -8.71 9.09
CA ALA A 98 -28.13 -7.33 8.70
C ALA A 98 -28.16 -6.37 9.90
N GLY A 99 -28.77 -6.79 11.02
CA GLY A 99 -28.79 -5.97 12.25
C GLY A 99 -27.41 -5.67 12.84
N LEU A 100 -26.39 -6.50 12.57
CA LEU A 100 -25.01 -6.23 12.96
C LEU A 100 -24.35 -5.19 12.04
N LEU A 101 -24.67 -5.21 10.73
CA LEU A 101 -24.25 -4.17 9.78
C LEU A 101 -24.85 -2.82 10.15
N ASP A 102 -26.16 -2.78 10.42
CA ASP A 102 -26.85 -1.55 10.86
C ASP A 102 -26.28 -1.05 12.19
N GLY A 103 -26.05 -1.97 13.14
CA GLY A 103 -25.50 -1.65 14.46
C GLY A 103 -24.10 -1.03 14.40
N VAL A 104 -23.19 -1.54 13.55
CA VAL A 104 -21.83 -0.97 13.45
C VAL A 104 -21.83 0.40 12.75
N MET A 105 -22.73 0.60 11.78
CA MET A 105 -22.94 1.90 11.14
C MET A 105 -23.49 2.93 12.13
N GLU A 106 -24.49 2.54 12.91
CA GLU A 106 -25.08 3.38 13.95
C GLU A 106 -24.08 3.70 15.07
N GLY A 107 -23.38 2.68 15.58
CA GLY A 107 -22.35 2.88 16.61
C GLY A 107 -21.23 3.81 16.14
N THR A 108 -20.85 3.72 14.86
CA THR A 108 -19.91 4.65 14.24
C THR A 108 -20.49 6.06 14.21
N ARG A 109 -21.75 6.24 13.78
CA ARG A 109 -22.43 7.54 13.77
C ARG A 109 -22.43 8.17 15.16
N LEU A 110 -22.93 7.43 16.15
CA LEU A 110 -23.08 7.89 17.53
C LEU A 110 -21.75 8.26 18.17
N PHE A 111 -20.65 7.57 17.85
CA PHE A 111 -19.32 7.98 18.31
C PHE A 111 -18.93 9.35 17.75
N HIS A 112 -19.08 9.56 16.43
CA HIS A 112 -18.66 10.81 15.78
C HIS A 112 -19.59 11.99 16.11
N GLU A 113 -20.88 11.73 16.29
CA GLU A 113 -21.89 12.71 16.72
C GLU A 113 -21.92 12.94 18.24
N GLY A 114 -21.26 12.08 19.01
CA GLY A 114 -21.21 12.14 20.46
C GLY A 114 -20.28 13.24 21.01
N ASP A 115 -20.03 13.12 22.31
CA ASP A 115 -19.29 14.11 23.09
C ASP A 115 -17.87 14.37 22.55
N GLY A 116 -17.53 15.67 22.49
CA GLY A 116 -16.23 16.15 22.04
C GLY A 116 -15.09 15.75 22.97
N GLU A 117 -15.30 15.72 24.29
CA GLU A 117 -14.22 15.41 25.24
C GLU A 117 -13.72 13.98 25.10
N THR A 118 -14.64 13.01 24.96
CA THR A 118 -14.28 11.61 24.65
C THR A 118 -13.44 11.49 23.37
N LYS A 119 -13.79 12.25 22.31
CA LYS A 119 -13.01 12.26 21.06
C LYS A 119 -11.62 12.88 21.25
N LYS A 120 -11.51 13.95 22.03
CA LYS A 120 -10.24 14.64 22.32
C LYS A 120 -9.25 13.75 23.07
N GLU A 121 -9.72 12.90 23.98
CA GLU A 121 -8.89 11.93 24.71
C GLU A 121 -8.25 10.89 23.77
N LEU A 122 -9.03 10.43 22.78
CA LEU A 122 -8.58 9.48 21.77
C LEU A 122 -7.80 10.13 20.64
N TYR A 123 -7.77 11.47 20.57
CA TYR A 123 -7.20 12.18 19.43
C TYR A 123 -5.70 11.94 19.28
N SER A 124 -5.29 11.24 18.22
CA SER A 124 -3.88 10.92 17.98
C SER A 124 -3.63 10.48 16.54
N ARG A 125 -2.44 10.81 16.03
CA ARG A 125 -1.89 10.26 14.77
C ARG A 125 -0.77 9.24 15.01
N ASP A 126 -0.56 8.82 16.26
CA ASP A 126 0.40 7.76 16.55
C ASP A 126 -0.17 6.41 16.07
N THR A 127 0.42 5.88 15.01
CA THR A 127 0.00 4.63 14.39
C THR A 127 0.22 3.42 15.28
N ARG A 128 1.02 3.54 16.36
CA ARG A 128 1.22 2.47 17.34
C ARG A 128 0.07 2.34 18.33
N LYS A 129 -0.78 3.37 18.46
CA LYS A 129 -1.97 3.27 19.31
C LYS A 129 -2.96 2.27 18.70
N GLN A 130 -3.43 1.36 19.56
CA GLN A 130 -4.43 0.37 19.19
C GLN A 130 -5.80 1.00 18.96
N VAL A 131 -6.17 2.03 19.72
CA VAL A 131 -7.36 2.84 19.45
C VAL A 131 -6.98 4.30 19.34
N ASN A 132 -7.42 4.96 18.27
CA ASN A 132 -7.22 6.39 18.10
C ASN A 132 -8.32 7.01 17.24
N PHE A 133 -8.54 8.30 17.44
CA PHE A 133 -9.39 9.15 16.61
C PHE A 133 -8.52 10.23 15.94
N CYS A 134 -8.71 10.51 14.66
CA CYS A 134 -8.11 11.69 14.03
C CYS A 134 -8.80 12.05 12.72
N SER A 135 -8.53 13.27 12.25
CA SER A 135 -8.73 13.65 10.85
C SER A 135 -7.39 13.59 10.14
N ASN A 136 -7.30 12.75 9.10
CA ASN A 136 -6.13 12.57 8.23
C ASN A 136 -4.85 12.16 8.98
N TYR A 137 -4.39 10.92 8.81
CA TYR A 137 -3.13 10.46 9.41
C TYR A 137 -1.90 11.21 8.84
N ASP A 138 -2.01 11.76 7.64
CA ASP A 138 -1.00 12.48 6.88
C ASP A 138 -1.25 13.99 6.82
N LEU A 139 -2.03 14.56 7.75
CA LEU A 139 -2.46 15.96 7.75
C LEU A 139 -1.35 16.97 7.37
N TYR A 140 -0.16 16.84 7.98
CA TYR A 140 0.98 17.74 7.76
C TYR A 140 1.85 17.40 6.54
N LYS A 141 1.55 16.32 5.82
CA LYS A 141 2.29 15.86 4.63
C LYS A 141 1.48 16.03 3.35
N SER A 142 0.16 15.90 3.45
CA SER A 142 -0.77 16.02 2.33
C SER A 142 -0.78 17.43 1.73
N ARG A 143 -0.95 17.51 0.41
CA ARG A 143 -1.17 18.80 -0.28
C ARG A 143 -2.52 19.41 0.08
N ALA A 144 -3.52 18.57 0.31
CA ALA A 144 -4.84 18.91 0.81
C ALA A 144 -5.31 17.81 1.77
N ALA A 145 -5.91 18.21 2.89
CA ALA A 145 -6.54 17.28 3.82
C ALA A 145 -7.85 16.76 3.23
N ASN A 146 -8.24 15.54 3.60
CA ASN A 146 -9.53 14.97 3.21
C ASN A 146 -10.65 15.39 4.18
N TRP A 147 -11.86 15.57 3.66
CA TRP A 147 -13.08 15.92 4.38
C TRP A 147 -13.66 14.73 5.15
N ARG A 148 -12.93 14.25 6.16
CA ARG A 148 -13.23 13.02 6.88
C ARG A 148 -12.62 12.98 8.27
N ASP A 149 -13.39 12.39 9.20
CA ASP A 149 -12.93 11.96 10.51
C ASP A 149 -12.88 10.44 10.60
N THR A 150 -12.02 9.91 11.47
CA THR A 150 -11.75 8.48 11.51
C THR A 150 -11.47 7.99 12.93
N LEU A 151 -12.28 7.04 13.39
CA LEU A 151 -11.94 6.18 14.53
C LEU A 151 -11.24 4.94 13.98
N THR A 152 -10.11 4.58 14.57
CA THR A 152 -9.30 3.43 14.17
C THR A 152 -9.15 2.48 15.35
N VAL A 153 -9.37 1.19 15.11
CA VAL A 153 -9.05 0.08 16.02
C VAL A 153 -8.08 -0.87 15.32
N ASN A 154 -6.85 -0.90 15.80
CA ASN A 154 -5.71 -1.60 15.21
C ASN A 154 -5.33 -2.85 16.01
N ASN A 155 -5.00 -3.91 15.27
CA ASN A 155 -4.31 -5.10 15.76
C ASN A 155 -3.08 -5.38 14.89
N LEU A 156 -2.25 -4.34 14.68
CA LEU A 156 -1.12 -4.37 13.75
C LEU A 156 0.20 -4.79 14.40
N PHE A 157 0.35 -4.54 15.70
CA PHE A 157 1.58 -4.76 16.46
C PHE A 157 1.38 -5.86 17.50
N ASP A 158 2.49 -6.42 17.97
CA ASP A 158 2.52 -7.39 19.07
C ASP A 158 2.06 -6.68 20.36
N GLY A 159 0.77 -6.80 20.67
CA GLY A 159 0.12 -6.18 21.82
C GLY A 159 -1.34 -6.63 21.92
N HIS A 160 -1.86 -6.79 23.13
CA HIS A 160 -3.25 -7.16 23.33
C HIS A 160 -4.12 -5.91 23.28
N LEU A 161 -5.02 -5.82 22.30
CA LEU A 161 -6.08 -4.82 22.26
C LEU A 161 -6.92 -4.98 23.53
N ASP A 162 -6.90 -3.98 24.41
CA ASP A 162 -7.85 -3.91 25.52
C ASP A 162 -9.21 -3.47 24.97
N PRO A 163 -10.27 -4.29 25.07
CA PRO A 163 -11.62 -3.89 24.69
C PRO A 163 -12.07 -2.57 25.32
N ASN A 164 -11.55 -2.22 26.50
CA ASN A 164 -11.91 -0.99 27.20
C ASN A 164 -11.39 0.29 26.54
N ASP A 165 -10.35 0.19 25.71
CA ASP A 165 -9.83 1.32 24.94
C ASP A 165 -10.79 1.71 23.81
N ILE A 166 -11.67 0.81 23.37
CA ILE A 166 -12.71 1.10 22.38
C ILE A 166 -13.85 1.86 23.07
N PRO A 167 -14.33 2.99 22.50
CA PRO A 167 -15.44 3.76 23.05
C PRO A 167 -16.64 2.88 23.38
N SER A 168 -17.16 2.99 24.60
CA SER A 168 -18.26 2.15 25.09
C SER A 168 -19.49 2.18 24.18
N ILE A 169 -19.76 3.33 23.53
CA ILE A 169 -20.89 3.53 22.63
C ILE A 169 -20.88 2.61 21.40
N CYS A 170 -19.70 2.16 20.96
CA CYS A 170 -19.54 1.31 19.77
C CYS A 170 -18.73 0.03 20.02
N ARG A 171 -18.27 -0.20 21.25
CA ARG A 171 -17.35 -1.29 21.61
C ARG A 171 -17.85 -2.67 21.24
N ASP A 172 -18.99 -3.08 21.79
CA ASP A 172 -19.45 -4.46 21.68
C ASP A 172 -19.79 -4.80 20.22
N VAL A 173 -20.47 -3.88 19.54
CA VAL A 173 -20.83 -4.03 18.13
C VAL A 173 -19.60 -4.03 17.21
N ALA A 174 -18.59 -3.20 17.47
CA ALA A 174 -17.34 -3.19 16.69
C ALA A 174 -16.53 -4.50 16.88
N LEU A 175 -16.50 -5.04 18.10
CA LEU A 175 -15.82 -6.31 18.38
C LEU A 175 -16.55 -7.49 17.74
N GLU A 176 -17.88 -7.49 17.79
CA GLU A 176 -18.69 -8.53 17.14
C GLU A 176 -18.59 -8.46 15.61
N TYR A 177 -18.73 -7.26 15.04
CA TYR A 177 -18.55 -7.03 13.61
C TYR A 177 -17.17 -7.49 13.13
N THR A 178 -16.10 -7.10 13.83
CA THR A 178 -14.73 -7.54 13.50
C THR A 178 -14.59 -9.06 13.53
N ARG A 179 -15.23 -9.76 14.49
CA ARG A 179 -15.22 -11.24 14.53
C ARG A 179 -15.86 -11.85 13.29
N HIS A 180 -16.99 -11.32 12.83
CA HIS A 180 -17.66 -11.78 11.61
C HIS A 180 -16.84 -11.47 10.35
N MET A 181 -16.32 -10.25 10.24
CA MET A 181 -15.51 -9.80 9.12
C MET A 181 -14.21 -10.60 8.99
N LYS A 182 -13.58 -11.00 10.10
CA LYS A 182 -12.41 -11.89 10.08
C LYS A 182 -12.74 -13.29 9.56
N LYS A 183 -13.88 -13.86 9.93
CA LYS A 183 -14.34 -15.16 9.40
C LYS A 183 -14.59 -15.08 7.89
N LEU A 184 -15.23 -14.00 7.44
CA LEU A 184 -15.43 -13.73 6.02
C LEU A 184 -14.08 -13.55 5.28
N GLY A 185 -13.15 -12.79 5.86
CA GLY A 185 -11.82 -12.60 5.31
C GLY A 185 -11.03 -13.90 5.16
N ASP A 186 -11.08 -14.79 6.16
CA ASP A 186 -10.49 -16.12 6.09
C ASP A 186 -11.09 -16.94 4.93
N MET A 187 -12.41 -16.93 4.77
CA MET A 187 -13.09 -17.63 3.67
C MET A 187 -12.70 -17.05 2.30
N LEU A 188 -12.62 -15.72 2.16
CA LEU A 188 -12.20 -15.07 0.92
C LEU A 188 -10.74 -15.40 0.57
N LEU A 189 -9.85 -15.51 1.55
CA LEU A 189 -8.48 -15.97 1.32
C LEU A 189 -8.42 -17.41 0.81
N GLU A 190 -9.33 -18.27 1.25
CA GLU A 190 -9.45 -19.63 0.70
C GLU A 190 -9.88 -19.62 -0.75
N LEU A 191 -10.89 -18.81 -1.09
CA LEU A 191 -11.37 -18.67 -2.47
C LEU A 191 -10.32 -18.04 -3.37
N LEU A 192 -9.59 -17.03 -2.90
CA LEU A 192 -8.46 -16.41 -3.62
C LEU A 192 -7.30 -17.39 -3.81
N SER A 193 -7.02 -18.23 -2.82
CA SER A 193 -5.99 -19.28 -2.98
C SER A 193 -6.39 -20.28 -4.08
N LEU A 194 -7.65 -20.73 -4.06
CA LEU A 194 -8.20 -21.60 -5.12
C LEU A 194 -8.19 -20.93 -6.49
N ALA A 195 -8.56 -19.65 -6.56
CA ALA A 195 -8.55 -18.84 -7.78
C ALA A 195 -7.14 -18.74 -8.40
N LEU A 196 -6.11 -18.72 -7.56
CA LEU A 196 -4.71 -18.73 -7.99
C LEU A 196 -4.17 -20.13 -8.31
N GLY A 197 -5.00 -21.18 -8.24
CA GLY A 197 -4.58 -22.57 -8.45
C GLY A 197 -3.77 -23.15 -7.30
N LEU A 198 -3.94 -22.61 -6.08
CA LEU A 198 -3.20 -23.01 -4.89
C LEU A 198 -4.06 -23.86 -3.96
N ASN A 199 -3.39 -24.48 -2.97
CA ASN A 199 -4.08 -25.09 -1.86
C ASN A 199 -4.96 -24.02 -1.15
N PRO A 200 -6.23 -24.33 -0.76
CA PRO A 200 -7.13 -23.37 -0.13
C PRO A 200 -6.52 -22.62 1.05
N ASN A 201 -5.67 -23.26 1.85
CA ASN A 201 -5.09 -22.64 3.03
C ASN A 201 -3.77 -21.90 2.76
N TYR A 202 -3.32 -21.80 1.50
CA TYR A 202 -2.00 -21.28 1.16
C TYR A 202 -1.84 -19.83 1.63
N LEU A 203 -2.71 -18.92 1.20
CA LEU A 203 -2.59 -17.51 1.57
C LEU A 203 -2.75 -17.35 3.08
N LYS A 204 -3.73 -18.00 3.70
CA LYS A 204 -3.97 -17.93 5.14
C LYS A 204 -2.75 -18.34 5.97
N LEU A 205 -2.17 -19.52 5.68
CA LEU A 205 -1.09 -20.09 6.49
C LEU A 205 0.29 -19.49 6.18
N LYS A 206 0.58 -19.18 4.91
CA LYS A 206 1.92 -18.72 4.51
C LYS A 206 2.12 -17.22 4.66
N THR A 207 1.07 -16.42 4.51
CA THR A 207 1.18 -14.97 4.57
C THR A 207 0.82 -14.39 5.93
N GLU A 208 0.19 -15.18 6.81
CA GLU A 208 -0.36 -14.69 8.08
C GLU A 208 -1.28 -13.45 7.90
N CYS A 209 -1.89 -13.29 6.72
CA CYS A 209 -2.61 -12.10 6.27
C CYS A 209 -3.66 -11.61 7.27
N THR A 210 -4.39 -12.52 7.93
CA THR A 210 -5.46 -12.18 8.87
C THR A 210 -5.00 -11.98 10.31
N ARG A 211 -3.70 -12.17 10.61
CA ARG A 211 -3.17 -11.94 11.97
C ARG A 211 -3.15 -10.46 12.33
N GLY A 212 -2.83 -9.60 11.37
CA GLY A 212 -2.88 -8.15 11.55
C GLY A 212 -4.00 -7.53 10.72
N TRP A 213 -4.77 -6.68 11.39
CA TRP A 213 -5.93 -6.01 10.79
C TRP A 213 -6.10 -4.61 11.40
N SER A 214 -6.79 -3.74 10.66
CA SER A 214 -7.18 -2.40 11.10
C SER A 214 -8.65 -2.18 10.76
N LEU A 215 -9.49 -1.98 11.78
CA LEU A 215 -10.87 -1.55 11.62
C LEU A 215 -10.89 -0.02 11.62
N VAL A 216 -11.46 0.56 10.57
CA VAL A 216 -11.45 1.99 10.34
C VAL A 216 -12.87 2.45 10.10
N CYS A 217 -13.38 3.27 11.03
CA CYS A 217 -14.74 3.78 11.04
C CYS A 217 -14.73 5.24 10.59
N HIS A 218 -14.98 5.46 9.31
CA HIS A 218 -14.96 6.75 8.66
C HIS A 218 -16.30 7.49 8.79
N TYR A 219 -16.19 8.80 9.02
CA TYR A 219 -17.32 9.73 9.04
C TYR A 219 -17.02 10.91 8.14
N TYR A 220 -17.94 11.19 7.22
CA TYR A 220 -17.82 12.23 6.21
C TYR A 220 -18.98 13.20 6.41
N PRO A 221 -18.78 14.34 7.11
CA PRO A 221 -19.82 15.33 7.29
C PRO A 221 -20.30 15.91 5.95
N ALA A 222 -21.50 16.49 5.94
CA ALA A 222 -21.94 17.31 4.81
C ALA A 222 -20.91 18.43 4.53
N CYS A 223 -20.59 18.64 3.26
CA CYS A 223 -19.59 19.60 2.81
C CYS A 223 -20.24 20.79 2.09
N PRO A 224 -19.92 22.04 2.44
CA PRO A 224 -20.46 23.23 1.78
C PRO A 224 -19.90 23.48 0.36
N GLY A 225 -18.80 22.81 -0.01
CA GLY A 225 -18.18 22.89 -1.35
C GLY A 225 -17.60 21.55 -1.77
N PRO A 226 -18.44 20.52 -2.02
CA PRO A 226 -18.00 19.14 -2.24
C PRO A 226 -17.11 18.96 -3.47
N GLU A 227 -17.18 19.87 -4.46
CA GLU A 227 -16.31 19.87 -5.64
C GLU A 227 -14.86 20.27 -5.34
N LEU A 228 -14.63 21.02 -4.26
CA LEU A 228 -13.32 21.55 -3.88
C LEU A 228 -12.46 20.55 -3.12
N THR A 229 -13.06 19.54 -2.51
CA THR A 229 -12.38 18.58 -1.61
C THR A 229 -12.81 17.13 -1.91
N LEU A 230 -12.23 16.17 -1.19
CA LEU A 230 -12.56 14.75 -1.27
C LEU A 230 -12.71 14.19 0.14
N GLY A 231 -13.59 13.21 0.32
CA GLY A 231 -13.64 12.39 1.52
C GLY A 231 -12.39 11.51 1.67
N ALA A 232 -11.81 11.07 0.55
CA ALA A 232 -10.51 10.41 0.49
C ALA A 232 -9.87 10.65 -0.87
N SER A 233 -8.62 11.08 -0.87
CA SER A 233 -7.79 11.28 -2.06
C SER A 233 -7.56 9.96 -2.81
N SER A 234 -7.19 10.05 -4.08
CA SER A 234 -6.89 8.88 -4.92
C SER A 234 -5.72 8.08 -4.33
N HIS A 235 -5.92 6.80 -4.08
CA HIS A 235 -4.90 5.88 -3.56
C HIS A 235 -5.21 4.42 -3.89
N SER A 236 -4.19 3.57 -3.77
CA SER A 236 -4.33 2.12 -3.64
C SER A 236 -4.09 1.71 -2.18
N ASP A 237 -4.64 0.57 -1.77
CA ASP A 237 -4.53 0.11 -0.39
C ASP A 237 -3.21 -0.63 -0.15
N PRO A 238 -2.40 -0.24 0.85
CA PRO A 238 -1.20 -0.98 1.25
C PRO A 238 -1.54 -2.20 2.12
N SER A 239 -2.53 -2.99 1.70
CA SER A 239 -3.07 -4.17 2.39
C SER A 239 -2.97 -5.40 1.49
N PHE A 240 -3.37 -6.57 2.00
CA PHE A 240 -3.67 -7.72 1.14
C PHE A 240 -5.01 -7.51 0.45
N PHE A 241 -6.05 -7.23 1.22
CA PHE A 241 -7.35 -6.85 0.71
C PHE A 241 -8.12 -6.12 1.82
N THR A 242 -9.18 -5.45 1.42
CA THR A 242 -10.04 -4.65 2.29
C THR A 242 -11.47 -5.13 2.15
N LEU A 243 -12.19 -5.18 3.28
CA LEU A 243 -13.63 -5.38 3.32
C LEU A 243 -14.29 -4.09 3.82
N LEU A 244 -15.22 -3.54 3.05
CA LEU A 244 -15.81 -2.23 3.31
C LEU A 244 -17.33 -2.32 3.33
N LEU A 245 -17.91 -1.91 4.46
CA LEU A 245 -19.33 -1.57 4.58
C LEU A 245 -19.50 -0.07 4.32
N GLN A 246 -20.48 0.30 3.50
CA GLN A 246 -20.83 1.69 3.21
C GLN A 246 -22.33 1.91 3.37
N ASP A 247 -22.73 3.16 3.61
CA ASP A 247 -24.14 3.55 3.60
C ASP A 247 -24.72 3.66 2.17
N GLN A 248 -25.97 4.11 2.11
CA GLN A 248 -26.70 4.32 0.86
C GLN A 248 -26.45 5.70 0.20
N ILE A 249 -25.63 6.58 0.79
CA ILE A 249 -25.26 7.87 0.17
C ILE A 249 -24.22 7.63 -0.93
N GLY A 250 -23.36 6.62 -0.76
CA GLY A 250 -22.33 6.27 -1.74
C GLY A 250 -21.22 7.32 -1.80
N GLY A 251 -20.51 7.42 -2.93
CA GLY A 251 -19.40 8.37 -3.12
C GLY A 251 -18.02 7.72 -3.26
N LEU A 252 -17.91 6.41 -3.03
CA LEU A 252 -16.73 5.64 -3.43
C LEU A 252 -16.65 5.57 -4.96
N GLN A 253 -15.47 5.85 -5.50
CA GLN A 253 -15.15 5.71 -6.91
C GLN A 253 -13.89 4.88 -7.12
N VAL A 254 -13.91 4.03 -8.14
CA VAL A 254 -12.79 3.17 -8.55
C VAL A 254 -12.30 3.62 -9.92
N LEU A 255 -10.98 3.68 -10.10
CA LEU A 255 -10.39 3.98 -11.39
C LEU A 255 -10.34 2.71 -12.24
N TYR A 256 -11.17 2.64 -13.27
CA TYR A 256 -11.22 1.53 -14.21
C TYR A 256 -11.10 2.05 -15.63
N GLN A 257 -10.13 1.52 -16.40
CA GLN A 257 -9.84 1.98 -17.77
C GLN A 257 -9.70 3.51 -17.90
N ASN A 258 -8.96 4.14 -16.97
CA ASN A 258 -8.76 5.59 -16.86
C ASN A 258 -10.06 6.41 -16.65
N GLN A 259 -11.11 5.77 -16.16
CA GLN A 259 -12.38 6.41 -15.84
C GLN A 259 -12.75 6.15 -14.37
N TRP A 260 -13.22 7.18 -13.69
CA TRP A 260 -13.75 7.06 -12.34
C TRP A 260 -15.16 6.47 -12.39
N VAL A 261 -15.31 5.23 -11.92
CA VAL A 261 -16.59 4.50 -11.87
C VAL A 261 -17.15 4.57 -10.46
N ASN A 262 -18.41 5.01 -10.33
CA ASN A 262 -19.10 5.03 -9.04
C ASN A 262 -19.40 3.60 -8.56
N VAL A 263 -19.09 3.31 -7.30
CA VAL A 263 -19.56 2.09 -6.64
C VAL A 263 -20.96 2.35 -6.10
N GLN A 264 -21.98 1.84 -6.79
CA GLN A 264 -23.37 1.99 -6.36
C GLN A 264 -23.61 1.12 -5.12
N PRO A 265 -24.06 1.70 -3.98
CA PRO A 265 -24.33 0.93 -2.77
C PRO A 265 -25.44 -0.09 -2.98
N VAL A 266 -25.14 -1.37 -2.74
CA VAL A 266 -26.14 -2.44 -2.70
C VAL A 266 -26.50 -2.70 -1.23
N PRO A 267 -27.79 -2.65 -0.85
CA PRO A 267 -28.22 -2.89 0.53
C PRO A 267 -27.68 -4.21 1.09
N GLY A 268 -27.00 -4.12 2.24
CA GLY A 268 -26.43 -5.28 2.92
C GLY A 268 -25.22 -5.90 2.21
N ALA A 269 -24.68 -5.30 1.15
CA ALA A 269 -23.47 -5.78 0.50
C ALA A 269 -22.20 -5.23 1.17
N LEU A 270 -21.11 -5.97 1.01
CA LEU A 270 -19.75 -5.51 1.35
C LEU A 270 -18.94 -5.33 0.09
N VAL A 271 -18.21 -4.22 -0.01
CA VAL A 271 -17.21 -4.02 -1.06
C VAL A 271 -15.94 -4.76 -0.66
N VAL A 272 -15.34 -5.47 -1.61
CA VAL A 272 -14.04 -6.12 -1.48
C VAL A 272 -13.10 -5.50 -2.49
N ASN A 273 -11.90 -5.13 -2.06
CA ASN A 273 -10.84 -4.72 -2.98
C ASN A 273 -9.50 -5.34 -2.65
N ILE A 274 -8.74 -5.63 -3.70
CA ILE A 274 -7.38 -6.17 -3.61
C ILE A 274 -6.43 -5.02 -3.28
N GLY A 275 -5.48 -5.28 -2.39
CA GLY A 275 -4.43 -4.34 -2.01
C GLY A 275 -3.08 -4.68 -2.63
N ASP A 276 -2.13 -3.75 -2.48
CA ASP A 276 -0.81 -3.78 -3.11
C ASP A 276 0.01 -5.02 -2.73
N ILE A 277 -0.13 -5.50 -1.48
CA ILE A 277 0.59 -6.68 -1.00
C ILE A 277 0.11 -7.92 -1.74
N LEU A 278 -1.20 -8.08 -1.92
CA LEU A 278 -1.76 -9.25 -2.60
C LEU A 278 -1.51 -9.22 -4.10
N GLN A 279 -1.54 -8.03 -4.73
CA GLN A 279 -1.07 -7.87 -6.10
C GLN A 279 0.38 -8.35 -6.26
N MET A 280 1.27 -7.93 -5.35
CA MET A 280 2.68 -8.30 -5.41
C MET A 280 2.89 -9.82 -5.27
N ILE A 281 2.31 -10.46 -4.26
CA ILE A 281 2.52 -11.90 -4.05
C ILE A 281 1.83 -12.78 -5.10
N SER A 282 0.76 -12.28 -5.73
CA SER A 282 0.09 -12.94 -6.85
C SER A 282 0.79 -12.71 -8.20
N ASN A 283 1.96 -12.05 -8.20
CA ASN A 283 2.71 -11.70 -9.41
C ASN A 283 1.87 -10.91 -10.43
N GLY A 284 1.07 -9.95 -9.93
CA GLY A 284 0.22 -9.09 -10.75
C GLY A 284 -1.03 -9.75 -11.32
N LYS A 285 -1.33 -11.01 -10.96
CA LYS A 285 -2.58 -11.66 -11.38
C LYS A 285 -3.81 -10.99 -10.80
N LEU A 286 -3.75 -10.59 -9.53
CA LEU A 286 -4.79 -9.82 -8.88
C LEU A 286 -4.39 -8.34 -8.90
N ARG A 287 -5.34 -7.44 -9.14
CA ARG A 287 -5.06 -6.01 -9.33
C ARG A 287 -5.44 -5.18 -8.12
N SER A 288 -4.49 -4.46 -7.56
CA SER A 288 -4.72 -3.31 -6.70
C SER A 288 -4.96 -2.08 -7.58
N VAL A 289 -6.01 -1.33 -7.31
CA VAL A 289 -6.44 -0.21 -8.17
C VAL A 289 -6.68 1.05 -7.36
N ASP A 290 -6.42 2.18 -8.02
CA ASP A 290 -6.67 3.50 -7.46
C ASP A 290 -8.17 3.69 -7.22
N HIS A 291 -8.51 4.16 -6.03
CA HIS A 291 -9.87 4.51 -5.64
C HIS A 291 -9.87 5.80 -4.82
N ARG A 292 -11.02 6.48 -4.77
CA ARG A 292 -11.22 7.75 -4.05
C ARG A 292 -12.61 7.83 -3.45
N VAL A 293 -12.83 8.74 -2.52
CA VAL A 293 -14.17 9.00 -1.96
C VAL A 293 -14.51 10.47 -2.17
N LEU A 294 -15.63 10.73 -2.83
CA LEU A 294 -16.16 12.07 -3.06
C LEU A 294 -16.70 12.67 -1.76
N ALA A 295 -16.51 13.97 -1.58
CA ALA A 295 -17.29 14.73 -0.60
C ALA A 295 -18.72 14.94 -1.11
N ASN A 296 -19.68 15.14 -0.21
CA ASN A 296 -21.08 15.30 -0.56
C ASN A 296 -21.71 16.44 0.24
N CYS A 297 -22.66 17.16 -0.35
CA CYS A 297 -23.46 18.17 0.36
C CYS A 297 -24.54 17.54 1.26
N ILE A 298 -24.85 16.26 1.06
CA ILE A 298 -25.72 15.45 1.91
C ILE A 298 -24.85 14.57 2.80
N GLY A 299 -25.16 14.53 4.10
CA GLY A 299 -24.44 13.71 5.05
C GLY A 299 -25.12 13.63 6.42
N PRO A 300 -24.47 12.99 7.40
CA PRO A 300 -23.15 12.39 7.25
C PRO A 300 -23.16 11.11 6.40
N ARG A 301 -22.14 10.94 5.57
CA ARG A 301 -21.82 9.63 5.00
C ARG A 301 -20.98 8.85 6.01
N ILE A 302 -21.21 7.55 6.12
CA ILE A 302 -20.46 6.63 7.00
C ILE A 302 -19.94 5.45 6.18
N SER A 303 -18.74 4.98 6.53
CA SER A 303 -18.27 3.68 6.07
C SER A 303 -17.33 3.03 7.07
N VAL A 304 -17.37 1.71 7.15
CA VAL A 304 -16.58 0.91 8.09
C VAL A 304 -15.75 -0.10 7.30
N ALA A 305 -14.43 0.10 7.27
CA ALA A 305 -13.49 -0.74 6.56
C ALA A 305 -12.71 -1.64 7.51
N LEU A 306 -12.46 -2.89 7.13
CA LEU A 306 -11.50 -3.78 7.76
C LEU A 306 -10.38 -4.09 6.76
N PHE A 307 -9.18 -3.57 7.03
CA PHE A 307 -7.99 -3.83 6.24
C PHE A 307 -7.27 -5.07 6.78
N PHE A 308 -6.91 -6.00 5.91
CA PHE A 308 -6.05 -7.14 6.25
C PHE A 308 -4.62 -6.87 5.79
N THR A 309 -3.68 -6.71 6.71
CA THR A 309 -2.30 -6.27 6.41
C THR A 309 -1.23 -7.25 6.88
N GLY A 310 -1.60 -8.29 7.65
CA GLY A 310 -0.65 -9.09 8.41
C GLY A 310 -0.06 -8.32 9.61
N LEU A 311 0.65 -9.03 10.51
CA LEU A 311 1.29 -8.41 11.67
C LEU A 311 2.60 -7.72 11.27
N ILE A 312 2.81 -6.51 11.80
CA ILE A 312 4.06 -5.78 11.73
C ILE A 312 4.89 -6.19 12.96
N SER A 313 5.64 -7.29 12.85
CA SER A 313 6.56 -7.71 13.92
C SER A 313 7.87 -6.91 13.88
N SER A 314 8.29 -6.38 15.03
CA SER A 314 9.61 -5.74 15.20
C SER A 314 10.78 -6.72 15.04
N ALA A 315 10.56 -8.02 15.27
CA ALA A 315 11.58 -9.06 15.23
C ALA A 315 11.78 -9.68 13.83
N LYS A 316 10.75 -9.68 12.97
CA LYS A 316 10.86 -10.27 11.62
C LYS A 316 11.57 -9.38 10.59
N PHE A 317 11.69 -8.08 10.85
CA PHE A 317 12.52 -7.18 10.02
C PHE A 317 14.02 -7.39 10.19
N GLN A 318 14.46 -8.11 11.23
CA GLN A 318 15.89 -8.34 11.46
C GLN A 318 16.43 -9.64 10.87
N ASN A 319 15.61 -10.67 10.58
CA ASN A 319 16.19 -11.98 10.21
C ASN A 319 15.35 -12.91 9.31
N ASN A 320 14.23 -12.50 8.69
CA ASN A 320 13.60 -13.35 7.67
C ASN A 320 12.65 -12.55 6.76
N TRP A 321 13.09 -12.25 5.54
CA TRP A 321 12.17 -11.94 4.45
C TRP A 321 11.37 -13.21 4.13
N VAL A 322 10.06 -13.21 4.41
CA VAL A 322 9.19 -14.29 3.95
C VAL A 322 8.94 -14.08 2.46
N LEU A 323 9.68 -14.82 1.64
CA LEU A 323 9.41 -14.96 0.21
C LEU A 323 8.12 -15.77 0.02
N VAL A 324 7.00 -15.08 -0.22
CA VAL A 324 5.80 -15.71 -0.77
C VAL A 324 5.83 -15.47 -2.28
N GLY A 325 6.71 -16.20 -2.97
CA GLY A 325 6.64 -16.32 -4.42
C GLY A 325 5.63 -17.42 -4.76
N ILE A 326 4.51 -17.05 -5.37
CA ILE A 326 3.63 -18.04 -5.98
C ILE A 326 4.29 -18.46 -7.32
N LYS A 327 4.81 -19.68 -7.40
CA LYS A 327 5.32 -20.24 -8.67
C LYS A 327 4.13 -20.55 -9.57
N PHE A 328 4.07 -19.88 -10.73
CA PHE A 328 3.14 -20.18 -11.80
C PHE A 328 3.90 -20.83 -12.96
N GLU A 329 3.28 -21.81 -13.64
CA GLU A 329 3.91 -22.60 -14.71
C GLU A 329 4.15 -21.81 -16.03
N GLU A 330 3.70 -20.55 -16.14
CA GLU A 330 3.96 -19.71 -17.32
C GLU A 330 4.98 -18.60 -17.04
N PRO A 331 6.05 -18.46 -17.86
CA PRO A 331 7.09 -17.48 -17.62
C PRO A 331 6.71 -16.14 -18.25
N LYS A 332 6.12 -15.26 -17.45
CA LYS A 332 6.50 -13.84 -17.51
C LYS A 332 6.80 -13.37 -16.10
N THR A 333 8.09 -13.09 -15.91
CA THR A 333 8.74 -12.61 -14.68
C THR A 333 8.62 -13.54 -13.48
N VAL A 334 9.64 -14.41 -13.35
CA VAL A 334 9.96 -15.16 -12.14
C VAL A 334 11.08 -14.40 -11.42
N LEU A 335 10.80 -13.86 -10.23
CA LEU A 335 11.85 -13.60 -9.24
C LEU A 335 11.92 -14.86 -8.36
N GLU A 336 12.83 -15.76 -8.71
CA GLU A 336 13.16 -16.92 -7.89
C GLU A 336 14.18 -16.51 -6.83
N PHE A 337 13.88 -16.84 -5.57
CA PHE A 337 14.89 -16.93 -4.52
C PHE A 337 14.90 -18.38 -4.05
N CYS A 338 16.03 -19.05 -4.22
CA CYS A 338 16.22 -20.43 -3.77
C CYS A 338 16.87 -20.43 -2.39
N SER A 339 16.34 -21.26 -1.49
CA SER A 339 17.16 -21.95 -0.50
C SER A 339 16.66 -23.38 -0.31
N GLY A 340 17.57 -24.32 -0.51
CA GLY A 340 17.40 -25.74 -0.22
C GLY A 340 18.57 -26.52 -0.81
N PRO A 341 19.19 -27.46 -0.06
CA PRO A 341 20.21 -28.33 -0.61
C PRO A 341 19.51 -29.35 -1.52
N GLY A 342 19.65 -29.18 -2.84
CA GLY A 342 19.33 -30.22 -3.80
C GLY A 342 20.53 -31.14 -3.94
N ASP A 343 20.42 -32.35 -3.38
CA ASP A 343 21.28 -33.47 -3.75
C ASP A 343 21.06 -33.77 -5.24
N GLY A 344 22.16 -33.91 -5.96
CA GLY A 344 22.16 -34.05 -7.40
C GLY A 344 21.72 -35.44 -7.84
N ARG A 345 20.91 -35.50 -8.91
CA ARG A 345 21.14 -36.43 -10.01
C ARG A 345 20.16 -36.25 -11.18
N LEU A 346 20.74 -36.38 -12.38
CA LEU A 346 20.16 -36.79 -13.68
C LEU A 346 19.30 -35.72 -14.40
N ALA A 347 19.36 -35.51 -15.71
CA ALA A 347 20.14 -36.07 -16.82
C ALA A 347 20.02 -35.12 -18.03
N ASP A 348 20.91 -35.30 -19.01
CA ASP A 348 20.96 -34.63 -20.31
C ASP A 348 19.64 -34.72 -21.11
N HIS A 349 19.26 -33.64 -21.81
CA HIS A 349 19.07 -33.60 -23.28
C HIS A 349 18.31 -32.36 -23.81
N CYS A 350 18.75 -31.95 -25.00
CA CYS A 350 18.11 -31.15 -26.05
C CYS A 350 18.05 -29.61 -25.96
N SER A 351 19.00 -29.03 -26.67
CA SER A 351 18.99 -27.77 -27.42
C SER A 351 17.73 -27.54 -28.28
N THR A 352 17.30 -26.29 -28.43
CA THR A 352 17.27 -25.56 -29.73
C THR A 352 16.88 -24.08 -29.53
N GLU A 353 17.50 -23.23 -30.36
CA GLU A 353 17.35 -21.78 -30.49
C GLU A 353 15.91 -21.34 -30.82
N GLU A 354 15.47 -20.15 -30.38
CA GLU A 354 15.21 -19.01 -31.29
C GLU A 354 14.71 -17.71 -30.61
N THR A 355 15.23 -16.59 -31.13
CA THR A 355 14.66 -15.22 -31.18
C THR A 355 14.94 -14.21 -30.04
N ARG A 356 16.02 -13.46 -30.26
CA ARG A 356 16.19 -12.05 -29.82
C ARG A 356 15.03 -11.17 -30.33
N ARG A 357 14.26 -10.59 -29.41
CA ARG A 357 13.63 -9.28 -29.58
C ARG A 357 13.84 -8.51 -28.28
N THR A 358 14.54 -7.38 -28.36
CA THR A 358 14.64 -6.38 -27.29
C THR A 358 13.25 -5.87 -26.94
N LYS A 359 12.62 -6.51 -25.96
CA LYS A 359 11.44 -5.96 -25.27
C LYS A 359 11.97 -5.20 -24.06
N THR A 360 11.67 -3.91 -23.99
CA THR A 360 11.85 -3.12 -22.77
C THR A 360 11.16 -3.86 -21.62
N ASN A 361 11.87 -4.00 -20.49
CA ASN A 361 11.40 -4.75 -19.34
C ASN A 361 10.24 -3.98 -18.66
N PRO A 362 9.00 -4.51 -18.63
CA PRO A 362 7.85 -3.82 -18.04
C PRO A 362 8.03 -3.52 -16.54
N VAL A 363 8.85 -4.31 -15.84
CA VAL A 363 9.21 -4.09 -14.43
C VAL A 363 10.12 -2.88 -14.30
N ALA A 364 11.05 -2.68 -15.24
CA ALA A 364 11.87 -1.47 -15.27
C ALA A 364 11.00 -0.24 -15.48
N GLU A 365 10.00 -0.28 -16.36
CA GLU A 365 9.04 0.82 -16.55
C GLU A 365 8.12 1.06 -15.34
N GLN A 366 7.66 0.01 -14.66
CA GLN A 366 6.84 0.13 -13.43
C GLN A 366 7.64 0.68 -12.25
N VAL A 367 8.88 0.22 -12.08
CA VAL A 367 9.81 0.78 -11.10
C VAL A 367 10.15 2.22 -11.49
N PHE A 368 10.42 2.52 -12.77
CA PHE A 368 10.67 3.89 -13.22
C PHE A 368 9.45 4.80 -12.97
N ALA A 369 8.22 4.33 -13.19
CA ALA A 369 6.99 5.06 -12.89
C ALA A 369 6.82 5.30 -11.37
N MET A 370 7.14 4.32 -10.54
CA MET A 370 7.19 4.45 -9.08
C MET A 370 8.23 5.50 -8.65
N LEU A 371 9.40 5.53 -9.30
CA LEU A 371 10.46 6.50 -9.05
C LEU A 371 10.16 7.92 -9.57
N GLN A 372 9.43 8.05 -10.68
CA GLN A 372 8.98 9.34 -11.19
C GLN A 372 7.90 9.96 -10.29
N ARG A 373 7.08 9.13 -9.61
CA ARG A 373 6.13 9.60 -8.59
C ARG A 373 6.83 10.15 -7.34
N GLU A 374 7.98 9.60 -6.95
CA GLU A 374 8.79 10.13 -5.82
C GLU A 374 9.62 11.37 -6.15
N LYS A 375 9.96 11.62 -7.43
CA LYS A 375 10.81 12.75 -7.86
C LYS A 375 10.23 14.14 -7.56
N ASN A 376 8.93 14.26 -7.32
CA ASN A 376 8.27 15.55 -7.08
C ASN A 376 8.39 16.08 -5.63
N CYS A 377 9.04 15.34 -4.72
CA CYS A 377 9.25 15.79 -3.34
C CYS A 377 10.70 16.27 -3.10
N LYS A 378 10.92 17.59 -3.09
CA LYS A 378 12.25 18.22 -2.95
C LYS A 378 13.00 17.97 -1.61
N LEU A 379 12.46 17.18 -0.67
CA LEU A 379 13.05 17.02 0.68
C LEU A 379 13.38 15.56 1.12
N GLN A 380 13.33 14.57 0.22
CA GLN A 380 13.75 13.18 0.51
C GLN A 380 15.04 12.73 -0.19
N ARG A 381 15.78 13.65 -0.81
CA ARG A 381 16.86 13.37 -1.79
C ARG A 381 18.03 12.48 -1.35
N LYS A 382 18.23 12.12 -0.07
CA LYS A 382 19.48 11.43 0.36
C LYS A 382 19.35 9.99 0.88
N LYS A 383 18.19 9.55 1.36
CA LYS A 383 18.02 8.18 1.87
C LYS A 383 17.28 7.26 0.89
N SER A 384 16.24 7.75 0.21
CA SER A 384 15.48 6.94 -0.76
C SER A 384 16.26 6.63 -2.03
N ILE A 385 17.09 7.57 -2.53
CA ILE A 385 17.89 7.34 -3.74
C ILE A 385 18.90 6.21 -3.54
N ILE A 386 19.56 6.12 -2.37
CA ILE A 386 20.53 5.05 -2.08
C ILE A 386 19.83 3.68 -2.03
N THR A 387 18.67 3.58 -1.37
CA THR A 387 17.90 2.33 -1.29
C THR A 387 17.31 1.90 -2.63
N VAL A 388 16.91 2.87 -3.46
CA VAL A 388 16.39 2.63 -4.81
C VAL A 388 17.51 2.21 -5.77
N ILE A 389 18.67 2.86 -5.72
CA ILE A 389 19.87 2.49 -6.49
C ILE A 389 20.34 1.10 -6.05
N PHE A 390 20.27 0.75 -4.76
CA PHE A 390 20.51 -0.61 -4.25
C PHE A 390 19.57 -1.63 -4.88
N LYS A 391 18.27 -1.33 -4.95
CA LYS A 391 17.26 -2.20 -5.59
C LYS A 391 17.49 -2.35 -7.10
N ALA A 392 17.86 -1.27 -7.79
CA ALA A 392 18.14 -1.28 -9.23
C ALA A 392 19.45 -2.02 -9.57
N LEU A 393 20.51 -1.87 -8.76
CA LEU A 393 21.78 -2.57 -8.94
C LEU A 393 21.67 -4.07 -8.64
N ILE A 394 20.88 -4.47 -7.64
CA ILE A 394 20.55 -5.88 -7.39
C ILE A 394 19.75 -6.48 -8.57
N LEU A 395 18.85 -5.70 -9.16
CA LEU A 395 18.09 -6.12 -10.36
C LEU A 395 18.98 -6.24 -11.60
N MET A 396 19.98 -5.38 -11.77
CA MET A 396 20.92 -5.45 -12.91
C MET A 396 22.00 -6.52 -12.74
N ALA A 397 22.47 -6.78 -11.52
CA ALA A 397 23.48 -7.80 -11.24
C ALA A 397 22.97 -9.26 -11.39
N HIS A 398 21.64 -9.44 -11.42
CA HIS A 398 20.98 -10.74 -11.59
C HIS A 398 20.43 -11.00 -13.00
N ASP A 399 20.59 -10.06 -13.94
CA ASP A 399 20.22 -10.30 -15.34
C ASP A 399 21.27 -11.21 -16.00
N LYS A 400 20.89 -12.45 -16.32
CA LYS A 400 21.72 -13.44 -17.01
C LYS A 400 21.87 -13.13 -18.51
N SER A 401 22.08 -11.87 -18.87
CA SER A 401 22.43 -11.45 -20.22
C SER A 401 23.91 -11.05 -20.33
N PHE A 402 24.79 -11.85 -19.74
CA PHE A 402 26.22 -11.89 -20.08
C PHE A 402 26.55 -13.32 -20.47
N SER A 403 26.27 -13.65 -21.73
CA SER A 403 26.80 -14.85 -22.36
C SER A 403 28.24 -14.58 -22.76
N HIS A 404 29.20 -15.32 -22.21
CA HIS A 404 30.45 -15.56 -22.91
C HIS A 404 30.72 -17.04 -23.05
N ASP A 405 30.96 -17.41 -24.30
CA ASP A 405 31.31 -18.73 -24.79
C ASP A 405 32.59 -19.27 -24.14
N SER A 406 32.58 -20.58 -23.99
CA SER A 406 33.67 -21.51 -23.67
C SER A 406 35.12 -21.01 -23.81
N LYS A 407 35.86 -21.00 -22.70
CA LYS A 407 37.25 -21.49 -22.59
C LYS A 407 37.52 -22.01 -21.16
N PRO A 408 38.38 -23.03 -20.97
CA PRO A 408 38.78 -23.47 -19.64
C PRO A 408 40.07 -22.76 -19.18
N TYR A 409 40.27 -22.77 -17.86
CA TYR A 409 41.48 -22.50 -17.07
C TYR A 409 41.76 -21.09 -16.50
N ASP A 410 41.87 -21.10 -15.16
CA ASP A 410 42.72 -20.34 -14.23
C ASP A 410 43.13 -18.90 -14.60
N GLU A 411 42.38 -17.93 -14.08
CA GLU A 411 42.89 -16.63 -13.60
C GLU A 411 41.75 -15.93 -12.81
N GLU A 412 42.05 -15.38 -11.62
CA GLU A 412 41.13 -14.50 -10.89
C GLU A 412 40.97 -13.20 -11.68
N GLU A 413 39.86 -13.07 -12.40
CA GLU A 413 39.55 -11.85 -13.15
C GLU A 413 38.86 -10.84 -12.23
N GLU A 414 39.64 -9.90 -11.71
CA GLU A 414 39.17 -8.76 -10.92
C GLU A 414 38.58 -7.70 -11.87
N GLN A 415 37.26 -7.62 -11.98
CA GLN A 415 36.59 -6.57 -12.78
C GLN A 415 36.11 -5.42 -11.90
N GLU A 416 36.85 -4.31 -11.94
CA GLU A 416 36.50 -3.08 -11.24
C GLU A 416 35.54 -2.23 -12.09
N LEU A 417 34.26 -2.19 -11.71
CA LEU A 417 33.26 -1.29 -12.30
C LEU A 417 33.25 0.03 -11.52
N GLN A 418 34.02 1.03 -11.98
CA GLN A 418 33.98 2.37 -11.39
C GLN A 418 32.80 3.21 -11.94
N PHE A 419 31.89 3.60 -11.05
CA PHE A 419 30.85 4.59 -11.35
C PHE A 419 31.22 5.94 -10.73
N GLN A 420 31.49 6.95 -11.56
CA GLN A 420 31.59 8.34 -11.14
C GLN A 420 30.22 9.02 -11.29
N MET A 421 29.63 9.45 -10.18
CA MET A 421 28.47 10.35 -10.19
C MET A 421 28.91 11.78 -9.88
N THR A 422 28.86 12.66 -10.88
CA THR A 422 29.06 14.11 -10.71
C THR A 422 27.71 14.84 -10.77
N GLU A 423 27.45 15.69 -9.76
CA GLU A 423 26.23 16.49 -9.68
C GLU A 423 26.44 17.83 -10.41
N ASN A 424 26.05 17.91 -11.69
CA ASN A 424 26.11 19.19 -12.43
C ASN A 424 24.90 20.06 -12.08
N LYS A 425 25.13 21.23 -11.45
CA LYS A 425 24.12 22.28 -11.27
C LYS A 425 23.92 23.09 -12.55
N GLU A 426 22.66 23.40 -12.87
CA GLU A 426 22.30 24.51 -13.77
C GLU A 426 22.81 25.84 -13.20
N LYS A 427 23.32 26.69 -14.08
CA LYS A 427 24.03 27.94 -13.76
C LYS A 427 23.19 28.92 -12.96
N GLY A 428 23.76 29.38 -11.85
CA GLY A 428 23.36 30.62 -11.18
C GLY A 428 23.03 30.46 -9.71
N GLU A 429 24.04 30.19 -8.87
CA GLU A 429 24.22 30.78 -7.54
C GLU A 429 25.51 30.25 -6.93
N ASP A 430 26.33 31.19 -6.46
CA ASP A 430 27.77 31.06 -6.24
C ASP A 430 28.08 30.66 -4.79
N THR A 431 29.18 29.89 -4.66
CA THR A 431 30.01 29.60 -3.47
C THR A 431 29.66 28.44 -2.49
N ASN A 432 30.63 27.51 -2.43
CA ASN A 432 30.96 26.49 -1.42
C ASN A 432 30.03 25.29 -1.17
N ALA A 433 30.09 24.29 -2.07
CA ALA A 433 29.76 22.91 -1.72
C ALA A 433 30.89 21.97 -2.20
N MET A 434 31.46 21.21 -1.26
CA MET A 434 32.49 20.19 -1.51
C MET A 434 31.93 19.01 -2.32
N ASP A 435 32.63 18.61 -3.37
CA ASP A 435 32.43 17.35 -4.08
C ASP A 435 32.59 16.17 -3.11
N ARG A 436 31.62 15.25 -3.11
CA ARG A 436 31.70 13.98 -2.38
C ARG A 436 31.57 12.84 -3.39
N SER A 437 32.65 12.09 -3.58
CA SER A 437 32.64 10.83 -4.32
C SER A 437 32.21 9.68 -3.42
N ILE A 438 31.41 8.76 -3.96
CA ILE A 438 31.09 7.47 -3.36
C ILE A 438 31.67 6.42 -4.30
N ALA A 439 32.60 5.60 -3.81
CA ALA A 439 33.14 4.48 -4.59
C ALA A 439 32.55 3.16 -4.07
N LEU A 440 32.14 2.31 -5.01
CA LEU A 440 31.51 1.02 -4.75
C LEU A 440 32.30 -0.04 -5.52
N THR A 441 32.93 -0.96 -4.80
CA THR A 441 33.73 -2.03 -5.38
C THR A 441 32.99 -3.36 -5.23
N LEU A 442 32.86 -4.09 -6.33
CA LEU A 442 32.20 -5.38 -6.41
C LEU A 442 33.25 -6.45 -6.67
N GLU A 443 33.36 -7.43 -5.77
CA GLU A 443 34.20 -8.60 -5.94
C GLU A 443 33.34 -9.84 -6.04
N LYS A 444 33.57 -10.66 -7.06
CA LYS A 444 32.90 -11.94 -7.23
C LYS A 444 33.94 -13.05 -7.15
N ASN A 445 33.74 -13.96 -6.20
CA ASN A 445 34.58 -15.15 -6.11
C ASN A 445 33.74 -16.43 -6.12
N HIS A 446 34.42 -17.57 -6.15
CA HIS A 446 33.83 -18.91 -6.23
C HIS A 446 32.91 -19.27 -5.05
N ARG A 447 32.81 -18.42 -4.01
CA ARG A 447 31.93 -18.60 -2.84
C ARG A 447 30.79 -17.59 -2.74
N GLY A 448 30.72 -16.61 -3.64
CA GLY A 448 29.65 -15.60 -3.68
C GLY A 448 30.11 -14.21 -4.15
N ILE A 449 29.18 -13.26 -4.14
CA ILE A 449 29.45 -11.84 -4.45
C ILE A 449 29.65 -11.08 -3.13
N SER A 450 30.75 -10.35 -3.03
CA SER A 450 31.06 -9.43 -1.94
C SER A 450 31.04 -7.99 -2.46
N PHE A 451 30.66 -7.03 -1.60
CA PHE A 451 30.67 -5.60 -1.94
C PHE A 451 31.32 -4.79 -0.83
N ALA A 452 32.13 -3.81 -1.22
CA ALA A 452 32.74 -2.82 -0.33
C ALA A 452 32.28 -1.41 -0.72
N LEU A 453 31.86 -0.63 0.27
CA LEU A 453 31.45 0.77 0.10
C LEU A 453 32.54 1.66 0.71
N HIS A 454 33.21 2.44 -0.12
CA HIS A 454 34.18 3.43 0.33
C HIS A 454 33.52 4.82 0.36
N LEU A 455 33.38 5.34 1.57
CA LEU A 455 32.95 6.72 1.84
C LEU A 455 34.19 7.52 2.21
N GLU A 456 34.73 8.32 1.30
CA GLU A 456 35.80 9.25 1.62
C GLU A 456 35.22 10.45 2.37
N THR A 457 35.56 10.57 3.65
CA THR A 457 35.43 11.81 4.43
C THR A 457 36.80 12.18 5.00
N PRO A 458 37.30 13.42 4.84
CA PRO A 458 38.55 13.83 5.48
C PRO A 458 38.37 13.95 7.00
N PRO A 459 39.48 13.78 7.76
CA PRO A 459 39.73 12.62 8.60
C PRO A 459 38.88 12.64 9.88
N THR A 460 38.24 11.52 10.19
CA THR A 460 38.37 10.72 11.43
C THR A 460 37.21 9.73 11.43
N ILE A 461 37.52 8.45 11.69
CA ILE A 461 36.62 7.27 11.77
C ILE A 461 36.45 6.53 10.44
N CYS A 462 37.35 5.56 10.23
CA CYS A 462 37.18 4.46 9.28
C CYS A 462 36.30 3.39 9.94
N LEU A 463 35.12 3.09 9.37
CA LEU A 463 34.27 1.98 9.79
C LEU A 463 34.40 0.83 8.79
N CYS A 464 35.40 -0.02 8.99
CA CYS A 464 35.47 -1.32 8.32
C CYS A 464 34.56 -2.31 9.05
N GLN A 465 33.40 -2.64 8.49
CA GLN A 465 32.62 -3.81 8.92
C GLN A 465 32.89 -4.96 7.94
N SER A 466 33.75 -5.90 8.33
CA SER A 466 33.90 -7.17 7.61
C SER A 466 32.82 -8.14 8.09
N PHE A 467 31.93 -8.61 7.20
CA PHE A 467 31.06 -9.75 7.52
C PHE A 467 31.75 -11.04 7.09
N ARG A 468 32.21 -11.85 8.06
CA ARG A 468 32.64 -13.24 7.81
C ARG A 468 31.47 -14.17 8.11
N THR A 469 31.03 -14.93 7.12
CA THR A 469 30.16 -16.09 7.34
C THR A 469 31.03 -17.25 7.85
N HIS A 470 30.88 -17.61 9.12
CA HIS A 470 31.49 -18.83 9.65
C HIS A 470 30.57 -20.02 9.38
N THR A 471 31.04 -20.98 8.58
CA THR A 471 30.46 -22.32 8.51
C THR A 471 31.09 -23.19 9.58
N ALA A 472 30.31 -23.66 10.54
CA ALA A 472 30.74 -24.68 11.49
C ALA A 472 30.91 -26.02 10.74
N LYS A 473 32.11 -26.61 10.79
CA LYS A 473 32.36 -27.97 10.31
C LYS A 473 31.67 -28.96 11.25
N ALA A 474 30.84 -29.83 10.70
CA ALA A 474 30.58 -31.14 11.31
C ALA A 474 31.76 -32.05 10.91
N GLU A 475 32.46 -32.59 11.90
CA GLU A 475 33.41 -33.69 11.73
C GLU A 475 32.68 -35.04 11.93
N PRO A 476 33.26 -36.15 11.43
CA PRO A 476 32.60 -37.12 10.55
C PRO A 476 31.49 -38.00 11.16
#